data_AF-A0A848LJN1-F1
#
_entry.id   AF-A0A848LJN1-F1
#
_cell.length_a   1.000
_cell.length_b   1.000
_cell.length_c   1.000
_cell.angle_alpha   90.00
_cell.angle_beta   90.00
_cell.angle_gamma   90.00
#
_symmetry.space_group_name_H-M   'P 1'
#
loop_
_entity.id
_entity.type
_entity.pdbx_description
1 polymer ?
#
loop_
_entity_poly.entity_id
_entity_poly.type
_entity_poly.pdbx_seq_one_letter_code
_entity_poly.pdbx_strand_id
1 'polypeptide(L)'
;MKTPPPGSAECLAEVRRAFPVALPPPALVAREGLWFDEAGLPHAYENPEALDAARHFAGRPWTDFAPAALLQWELTQGGLPFLAPRALAYYLPAYLVALLTEPLDVDTFGVLESVVGVLTRPDEREPRSTPGGRGEAQWRAMVQERLRSFQAFVDALDEQQRSAVTAFLKVMEPLFESVPPPNPARTALERYWTR
;
A
#
# COMPACT_ATOMS: atom_id res chain seq x y z
N MET A 1 6.31 -23.59 9.64
CA MET A 1 5.08 -23.10 8.99
C MET A 1 4.18 -22.51 10.06
N LYS A 2 3.91 -21.20 10.01
CA LYS A 2 2.90 -20.57 10.86
C LYS A 2 1.55 -20.71 10.15
N THR A 3 0.55 -21.21 10.86
CA THR A 3 -0.85 -21.19 10.46
C THR A 3 -1.28 -19.76 10.11
N PRO A 4 -2.22 -19.55 9.17
CA PRO A 4 -2.78 -18.21 8.92
C PRO A 4 -3.31 -17.58 10.22
N PRO A 5 -3.23 -16.25 10.38
CA PRO A 5 -3.74 -15.60 11.58
C PRO A 5 -5.24 -15.91 11.78
N PRO A 6 -5.72 -15.96 13.04
CA PRO A 6 -7.15 -16.12 13.32
C PRO A 6 -7.98 -15.06 12.57
N GLY A 7 -9.10 -15.48 11.97
CA GLY A 7 -9.97 -14.58 11.19
C GLY A 7 -9.58 -14.43 9.71
N SER A 8 -8.50 -15.08 9.25
CA SER A 8 -8.05 -14.97 7.85
C SER A 8 -9.08 -15.47 6.84
N ALA A 9 -9.82 -16.54 7.16
CA ALA A 9 -10.80 -17.12 6.24
C ALA A 9 -12.01 -16.20 6.04
N GLU A 10 -12.53 -15.63 7.12
CA GLU A 10 -13.62 -14.66 7.10
C GLU A 10 -13.19 -13.38 6.38
N CYS A 11 -11.99 -12.86 6.69
CA CYS A 11 -11.43 -11.69 6.04
C CYS A 11 -11.22 -11.93 4.52
N LEU A 12 -10.74 -13.11 4.12
CA LEU A 12 -10.56 -13.45 2.71
C LEU A 12 -11.89 -13.47 1.96
N ALA A 13 -12.96 -13.99 2.58
CA ALA A 13 -14.29 -13.96 2.01
C ALA A 13 -14.80 -12.51 1.85
N GLU A 14 -14.52 -11.65 2.82
CA GLU A 14 -14.87 -10.22 2.76
C GLU A 14 -14.14 -9.49 1.62
N VAL A 15 -12.83 -9.68 1.49
CA VAL A 15 -12.03 -9.10 0.39
C VAL A 15 -12.58 -9.54 -0.97
N ARG A 16 -12.82 -10.83 -1.17
CA ARG A 16 -13.36 -11.34 -2.45
C ARG A 16 -14.73 -10.80 -2.79
N ARG A 17 -15.56 -10.53 -1.77
CA ARG A 17 -16.89 -9.92 -1.95
C ARG A 17 -16.78 -8.44 -2.30
N ALA A 18 -15.89 -7.70 -1.65
CA ALA A 18 -15.75 -6.25 -1.82
C ALA A 18 -15.02 -5.85 -3.12
N PHE A 19 -14.17 -6.71 -3.66
CA PHE A 19 -13.40 -6.43 -4.86
C PHE A 19 -13.80 -7.38 -6.01
N PRO A 20 -14.87 -7.07 -6.77
CA PRO A 20 -15.26 -7.88 -7.90
C PRO A 20 -14.30 -7.73 -9.09
N VAL A 21 -14.12 -8.80 -9.87
CA VAL A 21 -13.18 -8.89 -11.01
C VAL A 21 -13.57 -7.99 -12.19
N ALA A 22 -14.82 -7.49 -12.22
CA ALA A 22 -15.45 -6.95 -13.43
C ALA A 22 -14.89 -5.61 -13.96
N LEU A 23 -13.98 -4.95 -13.24
CA LEU A 23 -13.43 -3.66 -13.66
C LEU A 23 -12.22 -3.85 -14.58
N PRO A 24 -12.13 -3.09 -15.69
CA PRO A 24 -10.92 -3.09 -16.50
C PRO A 24 -9.75 -2.50 -15.70
N PRO A 25 -8.51 -2.97 -15.95
CA PRO A 25 -7.33 -2.34 -15.37
C PRO A 25 -7.25 -0.84 -15.71
N PRO A 26 -6.77 0.00 -14.79
CA PRO A 26 -6.63 1.43 -15.06
C PRO A 26 -5.57 1.68 -16.12
N ALA A 27 -5.81 2.69 -16.97
CA ALA A 27 -4.87 3.09 -18.02
C ALA A 27 -3.54 3.63 -17.46
N LEU A 28 -3.60 4.33 -16.32
CA LEU A 28 -2.42 4.79 -15.59
C LEU A 28 -2.14 3.85 -14.42
N VAL A 29 -1.05 3.10 -14.51
CA VAL A 29 -0.67 2.09 -13.51
C VAL A 29 0.27 2.67 -12.46
N ALA A 30 1.33 3.35 -12.87
CA ALA A 30 2.30 3.97 -11.97
C ALA A 30 2.30 5.48 -12.12
N ARG A 31 2.67 6.19 -11.05
CA ARG A 31 2.86 7.64 -11.07
C ARG A 31 4.30 7.98 -11.43
N GLU A 32 4.50 9.15 -12.02
CA GLU A 32 5.84 9.72 -12.19
C GLU A 32 6.48 9.99 -10.83
N GLY A 33 7.82 9.93 -10.79
CA GLY A 33 8.56 10.35 -9.61
C GLY A 33 8.48 11.87 -9.45
N LEU A 34 8.33 12.35 -8.22
CA LEU A 34 8.37 13.78 -7.90
C LEU A 34 9.50 14.07 -6.92
N TRP A 35 10.33 15.05 -7.25
CA TRP A 35 11.20 15.73 -6.30
C TRP A 35 10.76 17.17 -6.11
N PHE A 36 11.15 17.79 -5.01
CA PHE A 36 10.75 19.16 -4.67
C PHE A 36 11.99 20.02 -4.48
N ASP A 37 11.99 21.22 -5.05
CA ASP A 37 13.09 22.18 -4.89
C ASP A 37 13.02 22.94 -3.56
N GLU A 38 13.97 23.84 -3.30
CA GLU A 38 14.04 24.62 -2.06
C GLU A 38 12.80 25.48 -1.80
N ALA A 39 12.04 25.84 -2.84
CA ALA A 39 10.77 26.55 -2.74
C ALA A 39 9.57 25.60 -2.55
N GLY A 40 9.79 24.29 -2.60
CA GLY A 40 8.76 23.25 -2.52
C GLY A 40 8.00 23.05 -3.83
N LEU A 41 8.51 23.53 -4.96
CA LEU A 41 7.89 23.29 -6.26
C LEU A 41 8.18 21.87 -6.75
N PRO A 42 7.18 21.16 -7.31
CA PRO A 42 7.35 19.80 -7.79
C PRO A 42 8.07 19.77 -9.14
N HIS A 43 8.95 18.79 -9.29
CA HIS A 43 9.66 18.49 -10.52
C HIS A 43 9.56 16.99 -10.80
N ALA A 44 9.09 16.66 -12.00
CA ALA A 44 8.98 15.28 -12.44
C ALA A 44 10.35 14.69 -12.78
N TYR A 45 10.52 13.40 -12.51
CA TYR A 45 11.66 12.64 -12.97
C TYR A 45 11.23 11.22 -13.35
N GLU A 46 11.97 10.62 -14.28
CA GLU A 46 11.78 9.21 -14.63
C GLU A 46 12.23 8.34 -13.46
N ASN A 47 11.28 7.59 -12.90
CA ASN A 47 11.51 6.69 -11.79
C ASN A 47 11.52 5.26 -12.32
N PRO A 48 12.70 4.58 -12.36
CA PRO A 48 12.81 3.22 -12.88
C PRO A 48 11.89 2.23 -12.18
N GLU A 49 11.74 2.33 -10.86
CA GLU A 49 10.88 1.45 -10.07
C GLU A 49 9.39 1.64 -10.41
N ALA A 50 8.97 2.88 -10.68
CA ALA A 50 7.63 3.17 -11.17
C ALA A 50 7.40 2.59 -12.58
N LEU A 51 8.40 2.68 -13.46
CA LEU A 51 8.32 2.11 -14.80
C LEU A 51 8.19 0.58 -14.77
N ASP A 52 8.95 -0.09 -13.90
CA ASP A 52 8.88 -1.54 -13.75
C ASP A 52 7.57 -1.98 -13.11
N ALA A 53 7.03 -1.23 -12.13
CA ALA A 53 5.68 -1.46 -11.62
C ALA A 53 4.63 -1.30 -12.74
N ALA A 54 4.74 -0.26 -13.57
CA ALA A 54 3.85 -0.06 -14.71
C ALA A 54 3.86 -1.28 -15.65
N ARG A 55 5.05 -1.79 -16.01
CA ARG A 55 5.20 -2.97 -16.89
C ARG A 55 4.65 -4.25 -16.28
N HIS A 56 4.87 -4.46 -14.98
CA HIS A 56 4.43 -5.68 -14.29
C HIS A 56 2.90 -5.82 -14.26
N PHE A 57 2.20 -4.70 -14.07
CA PHE A 57 0.76 -4.65 -13.89
C PHE A 57 -0.04 -4.34 -15.17
N ALA A 58 0.55 -3.62 -16.13
CA ALA A 58 -0.16 -3.12 -17.31
C ALA A 58 -1.02 -4.18 -18.03
N GLY A 59 -2.31 -3.86 -18.18
CA GLY A 59 -3.26 -4.67 -18.93
C GLY A 59 -3.69 -5.98 -18.25
N ARG A 60 -3.20 -6.26 -17.04
CA ARG A 60 -3.52 -7.50 -16.31
C ARG A 60 -4.61 -7.25 -15.27
N PRO A 61 -5.64 -8.09 -15.19
CA PRO A 61 -6.57 -8.05 -14.07
C PRO A 61 -5.87 -8.49 -12.79
N TRP A 62 -6.29 -7.95 -11.65
CA TRP A 62 -5.65 -8.24 -10.37
C TRP A 62 -5.78 -9.73 -9.97
N THR A 63 -6.73 -10.47 -10.54
CA THR A 63 -6.90 -11.92 -10.31
C THR A 63 -5.88 -12.79 -11.02
N ASP A 64 -5.16 -12.26 -12.02
CA ASP A 64 -4.15 -13.02 -12.77
C ASP A 64 -2.81 -13.13 -12.02
N PHE A 65 -2.69 -12.50 -10.85
CA PHE A 65 -1.52 -12.62 -10.00
C PHE A 65 -1.67 -13.82 -9.08
N ALA A 66 -0.87 -14.86 -9.33
CA ALA A 66 -0.76 -15.97 -8.40
C ALA A 66 -0.21 -15.46 -7.06
N PRO A 67 -0.87 -15.75 -5.92
CA PRO A 67 -0.49 -15.24 -4.60
C PRO A 67 1.01 -15.35 -4.26
N ALA A 68 1.57 -16.56 -4.35
CA ALA A 68 2.99 -16.78 -4.07
C ALA A 68 3.93 -15.97 -5.00
N ALA A 69 3.62 -15.90 -6.29
CA ALA A 69 4.42 -15.16 -7.26
C ALA A 69 4.37 -13.65 -7.02
N LEU A 70 3.21 -13.13 -6.58
CA LEU A 70 3.07 -11.73 -6.22
C LEU A 70 3.96 -11.38 -5.03
N LEU A 71 4.00 -12.20 -3.98
CA LEU A 71 4.81 -11.91 -2.78
C LEU A 71 6.31 -12.09 -3.00
N GLN A 72 6.72 -12.90 -3.98
CA GLN A 72 8.13 -13.15 -4.32
C GLN A 72 8.70 -12.22 -5.40
N TRP A 73 7.87 -11.38 -6.04
CA TRP A 73 8.37 -10.47 -7.06
C TRP A 73 9.33 -9.44 -6.43
N GLU A 74 10.52 -9.29 -7.03
CA GLU A 74 11.65 -8.53 -6.46
C GLU A 74 11.30 -7.07 -6.12
N LEU A 75 10.32 -6.50 -6.82
CA LEU A 75 9.86 -5.13 -6.63
C LEU A 75 8.52 -5.04 -5.89
N THR A 76 7.98 -6.14 -5.35
CA THR A 76 6.69 -6.13 -4.65
C THR A 76 6.70 -5.19 -3.45
N GLN A 77 7.79 -5.21 -2.68
CA GLN A 77 7.97 -4.31 -1.54
C GLN A 77 8.15 -2.84 -2.00
N GLY A 78 8.93 -2.61 -3.06
CA GLY A 78 9.30 -1.27 -3.52
C GLY A 78 8.30 -0.62 -4.48
N GLY A 79 7.49 -1.41 -5.19
CA GLY A 79 6.63 -1.01 -6.30
C GLY A 79 5.27 -0.47 -5.87
N LEU A 80 4.72 -0.99 -4.77
CA LEU A 80 3.42 -0.57 -4.21
C LEU A 80 3.32 0.96 -4.01
N PRO A 81 4.31 1.64 -3.41
CA PRO A 81 4.30 3.10 -3.28
C PRO A 81 4.35 3.87 -4.60
N PHE A 82 4.70 3.23 -5.72
CA PHE A 82 4.76 3.87 -7.04
C PHE A 82 3.50 3.68 -7.88
N LEU A 83 2.55 2.85 -7.42
CA LEU A 83 1.26 2.75 -8.09
C LEU A 83 0.51 4.09 -8.04
N ALA A 84 -0.12 4.45 -9.15
CA ALA A 84 -1.05 5.57 -9.18
C ALA A 84 -2.22 5.24 -8.23
N PRO A 85 -2.85 6.23 -7.56
CA PRO A 85 -3.83 5.95 -6.50
C PRO A 85 -5.00 5.02 -6.92
N ARG A 86 -5.51 5.18 -8.14
CA ARG A 86 -6.55 4.29 -8.70
C ARG A 86 -6.03 2.89 -9.04
N ALA A 87 -4.78 2.78 -9.48
CA ALA A 87 -4.14 1.49 -9.72
C ALA A 87 -3.86 0.76 -8.42
N LEU A 88 -3.43 1.48 -7.37
CA LEU A 88 -3.32 0.90 -6.04
C LEU A 88 -4.66 0.35 -5.58
N ALA A 89 -5.75 1.11 -5.66
CA ALA A 89 -7.10 0.63 -5.32
C ALA A 89 -7.51 -0.62 -6.12
N TYR A 90 -7.16 -0.67 -7.40
CA TYR A 90 -7.46 -1.79 -8.28
C TYR A 90 -6.66 -3.07 -7.96
N TYR A 91 -5.35 -2.95 -7.70
CA TYR A 91 -4.46 -4.09 -7.49
C TYR A 91 -4.32 -4.51 -6.02
N LEU A 92 -4.69 -3.65 -5.06
CA LEU A 92 -4.71 -3.94 -3.64
C LEU A 92 -5.32 -5.32 -3.29
N PRO A 93 -6.50 -5.72 -3.80
CA PRO A 93 -7.07 -7.04 -3.47
C PRO A 93 -6.16 -8.22 -3.79
N ALA A 94 -5.30 -8.15 -4.81
CA ALA A 94 -4.34 -9.22 -5.10
C ALA A 94 -3.36 -9.42 -3.93
N TYR A 95 -2.86 -8.32 -3.38
CA TYR A 95 -1.97 -8.32 -2.23
C TYR A 95 -2.67 -8.77 -0.94
N LEU A 96 -3.89 -8.29 -0.69
CA LEU A 96 -4.67 -8.69 0.48
C LEU A 96 -4.94 -10.19 0.46
N VAL A 97 -5.38 -10.73 -0.69
CA VAL A 97 -5.60 -12.16 -0.87
C VAL A 97 -4.31 -12.92 -0.62
N ALA A 98 -3.19 -12.49 -1.23
CA ALA A 98 -1.92 -13.19 -1.09
C ALA A 98 -1.43 -13.26 0.36
N LEU A 99 -1.49 -12.15 1.09
CA LEU A 99 -1.08 -12.08 2.50
C LEU A 99 -2.02 -12.85 3.45
N LEU A 100 -3.26 -13.13 3.04
CA LEU A 100 -4.21 -13.95 3.79
C LEU A 100 -4.10 -15.45 3.48
N THR A 101 -3.53 -15.83 2.34
CA THR A 101 -3.47 -17.23 1.88
C THR A 101 -2.08 -17.84 1.94
N GLU A 102 -1.03 -17.04 1.75
CA GLU A 102 0.34 -17.52 1.72
C GLU A 102 0.99 -17.51 3.11
N PRO A 103 1.94 -18.43 3.38
CA PRO A 103 2.74 -18.39 4.59
C PRO A 103 3.53 -17.09 4.70
N LEU A 104 3.55 -16.49 5.89
CA LEU A 104 4.39 -15.34 6.18
C LEU A 104 5.75 -15.79 6.72
N ASP A 105 6.79 -15.55 5.93
CA ASP A 105 8.21 -15.65 6.23
C ASP A 105 8.87 -14.26 6.24
N VAL A 106 10.19 -14.20 6.33
CA VAL A 106 10.93 -12.92 6.44
C VAL A 106 10.75 -12.05 5.21
N ASP A 107 10.76 -12.63 4.01
CA ASP A 107 10.68 -11.89 2.75
C ASP A 107 9.26 -11.36 2.51
N THR A 108 8.26 -12.20 2.75
CA THR A 108 6.85 -11.83 2.63
C THR A 108 6.39 -10.85 3.72
N PHE A 109 7.05 -10.81 4.88
CA PHE A 109 6.78 -9.81 5.91
C PHE A 109 7.16 -8.40 5.46
N GLY A 110 8.23 -8.23 4.67
CA GLY A 110 8.58 -6.93 4.06
C GLY A 110 7.48 -6.43 3.12
N VAL A 111 6.83 -7.33 2.38
CA VAL A 111 5.66 -7.00 1.55
C VAL A 111 4.48 -6.58 2.43
N LEU A 112 4.21 -7.30 3.52
CA LEU A 112 3.17 -6.94 4.48
C LEU A 112 3.39 -5.52 5.03
N GLU A 113 4.63 -5.18 5.41
CA GLU A 113 4.99 -3.83 5.86
C GLU A 113 4.73 -2.78 4.79
N SER A 114 5.09 -3.04 3.53
CA SER A 114 4.79 -2.12 2.42
C SER A 114 3.30 -1.95 2.18
N VAL A 115 2.52 -3.03 2.23
CA VAL A 115 1.05 -2.98 2.10
C VAL A 115 0.45 -2.14 3.22
N VAL A 116 0.84 -2.40 4.48
CA VAL A 116 0.39 -1.59 5.62
C VAL A 116 0.84 -0.14 5.46
N GLY A 117 2.05 0.10 4.95
CA GLY A 117 2.59 1.43 4.69
C GLY A 117 1.76 2.26 3.72
N VAL A 118 1.32 1.68 2.59
CA VAL A 118 0.44 2.38 1.63
C VAL A 118 -0.99 2.55 2.17
N LEU A 119 -1.42 1.68 3.09
CA LEU A 119 -2.69 1.81 3.82
C LEU A 119 -2.59 2.79 5.01
N THR A 120 -1.41 3.28 5.36
CA THR A 120 -1.22 4.18 6.49
C THR A 120 -1.26 5.62 6.00
N ARG A 121 -2.23 6.39 6.53
CA ARG A 121 -2.27 7.85 6.28
C ARG A 121 -0.96 8.50 6.76
N PRO A 122 -0.26 9.27 5.90
CA PRO A 122 0.92 10.03 6.32
C PRO A 122 0.57 11.00 7.45
N ASP A 123 1.52 11.26 8.36
CA ASP A 123 1.38 12.23 9.44
C ASP A 123 2.42 13.34 9.30
N GLU A 124 1.95 14.58 9.29
CA GLU A 124 2.78 15.79 9.21
C GLU A 124 3.71 15.96 10.42
N ARG A 125 3.38 15.31 11.54
CA ARG A 125 4.14 15.33 12.78
C ARG A 125 5.23 14.26 12.83
N GLU A 126 5.35 13.40 11.81
CA GLU A 126 6.41 12.40 11.76
C GLU A 126 7.79 13.09 11.85
N PRO A 127 8.67 12.61 12.75
CA PRO A 127 10.01 13.15 12.86
C PRO A 127 10.71 13.02 11.50
N ARG A 128 11.48 14.05 11.14
CA ARG A 128 12.30 14.05 9.92
C ARG A 128 13.25 12.85 9.96
N SER A 129 12.90 11.80 9.26
CA SER A 129 13.62 10.53 9.31
C SER A 129 14.70 10.40 8.23
N THR A 130 14.90 11.40 7.38
CA THR A 130 15.89 11.32 6.29
C THR A 130 17.20 12.04 6.62
N PRO A 131 18.35 11.34 6.62
CA PRO A 131 19.65 11.97 6.39
C PRO A 131 19.65 12.52 4.96
N GLY A 132 19.98 13.80 4.77
CA GLY A 132 20.03 14.39 3.42
C GLY A 132 19.80 15.89 3.29
N GLY A 133 19.64 16.64 4.39
CA GLY A 133 19.65 18.11 4.34
C GLY A 133 18.45 18.77 3.65
N ARG A 134 17.32 18.06 3.47
CA ARG A 134 16.11 18.66 2.87
C ARG A 134 15.62 19.84 3.71
N GLY A 135 15.30 20.94 3.03
CA GLY A 135 14.67 22.11 3.63
C GLY A 135 13.25 21.84 4.11
N GLU A 136 12.72 22.73 4.94
CA GLU A 136 11.36 22.60 5.47
C GLU A 136 10.28 22.64 4.38
N ALA A 137 10.45 23.50 3.37
CA ALA A 137 9.53 23.60 2.24
C ALA A 137 9.47 22.28 1.44
N GLN A 138 10.63 21.68 1.15
CA GLN A 138 10.73 20.37 0.49
C GLN A 138 10.00 19.29 1.28
N TRP A 139 10.25 19.21 2.59
CA TRP A 139 9.61 18.23 3.46
C TRP A 139 8.08 18.39 3.46
N ARG A 140 7.58 19.62 3.65
CA ARG A 140 6.14 19.90 3.64
C ARG A 140 5.52 19.52 2.30
N ALA A 141 6.15 19.87 1.19
CA ALA A 141 5.65 19.55 -0.14
C ALA A 141 5.57 18.02 -0.38
N MET A 142 6.59 17.27 0.05
CA MET A 142 6.57 15.80 0.01
C MET A 142 5.44 15.20 0.83
N VAL A 143 5.23 15.68 2.07
CA VAL A 143 4.16 15.18 2.93
C VAL A 143 2.79 15.51 2.34
N GLN A 144 2.58 16.73 1.82
CA GLN A 144 1.34 17.11 1.15
C GLN A 144 1.06 16.26 -0.10
N GLU A 145 2.08 15.91 -0.87
CA GLU A 145 1.93 14.99 -1.99
C GLU A 145 1.53 13.58 -1.53
N ARG A 146 2.17 13.05 -0.49
CA ARG A 146 1.77 11.75 0.09
C ARG A 146 0.33 11.77 0.62
N LEU A 147 -0.08 12.85 1.28
CA LEU A 147 -1.44 13.03 1.78
C LEU A 147 -2.47 13.09 0.63
N ARG A 148 -2.19 13.87 -0.42
CA ARG A 148 -3.06 13.94 -1.61
C ARG A 148 -3.18 12.59 -2.31
N SER A 149 -2.06 11.90 -2.48
CA SER A 149 -2.03 10.55 -3.06
C SER A 149 -2.83 9.54 -2.22
N PHE A 150 -2.67 9.55 -0.89
CA PHE A 150 -3.45 8.70 0.01
C PHE A 150 -4.95 9.00 -0.07
N GLN A 151 -5.34 10.29 -0.05
CA GLN A 151 -6.73 10.68 -0.15
C GLN A 151 -7.34 10.23 -1.49
N ALA A 152 -6.64 10.43 -2.60
CA ALA A 152 -7.09 9.97 -3.92
C ALA A 152 -7.21 8.44 -4.01
N PHE A 153 -6.37 7.69 -3.30
CA PHE A 153 -6.46 6.23 -3.20
C PHE A 153 -7.72 5.83 -2.45
N VAL A 154 -7.96 6.44 -1.29
CA VAL A 154 -9.14 6.13 -0.49
C VAL A 154 -10.43 6.55 -1.21
N ASP A 155 -10.45 7.69 -1.89
CA ASP A 155 -11.61 8.14 -2.69
C ASP A 155 -11.91 7.22 -3.87
N ALA A 156 -10.96 6.40 -4.29
CA ALA A 156 -11.17 5.36 -5.28
C ALA A 156 -11.79 4.08 -4.69
N LEU A 157 -11.89 3.96 -3.36
CA LEU A 157 -12.51 2.83 -2.67
C LEU A 157 -13.94 3.16 -2.24
N ASP A 158 -14.87 2.23 -2.52
CA ASP A 158 -16.22 2.27 -1.96
C ASP A 158 -16.29 1.82 -0.49
N GLU A 159 -17.47 1.89 0.11
CA GLU A 159 -17.67 1.53 1.52
C GLU A 159 -17.34 0.06 1.82
N GLN A 160 -17.67 -0.87 0.92
CA GLN A 160 -17.41 -2.30 1.12
C GLN A 160 -15.90 -2.58 1.04
N GLN A 161 -15.21 -1.94 0.10
CA GLN A 161 -13.77 -2.04 -0.06
C GLN A 161 -13.04 -1.46 1.15
N ARG A 162 -13.50 -0.33 1.68
CA ARG A 162 -12.94 0.25 2.91
C ARG A 162 -13.15 -0.67 4.11
N SER A 163 -14.33 -1.28 4.24
CA SER A 163 -14.61 -2.29 5.28
C SER A 163 -13.64 -3.47 5.19
N ALA A 164 -13.43 -4.01 3.98
CA ALA A 164 -12.51 -5.13 3.76
C ALA A 164 -11.05 -4.76 4.12
N VAL A 165 -10.62 -3.53 3.83
CA VAL A 165 -9.30 -3.03 4.25
C VAL A 165 -9.20 -2.94 5.77
N THR A 166 -10.23 -2.43 6.45
CA THR A 166 -10.27 -2.37 7.92
C THR A 166 -10.22 -3.78 8.53
N ALA A 167 -10.96 -4.75 7.97
CA ALA A 167 -10.94 -6.13 8.41
C ALA A 167 -9.55 -6.75 8.23
N PHE A 168 -8.91 -6.53 7.08
CA PHE A 168 -7.55 -6.98 6.82
C PHE A 168 -6.56 -6.43 7.86
N LEU A 169 -6.57 -5.12 8.11
CA LEU A 169 -5.66 -4.50 9.08
C LEU A 169 -5.86 -5.06 10.49
N LYS A 170 -7.09 -5.37 10.91
CA LYS A 170 -7.39 -6.02 12.20
C LYS A 170 -6.83 -7.44 12.29
N VAL A 171 -6.89 -8.21 11.20
CA VAL A 171 -6.32 -9.58 11.16
C VAL A 171 -4.79 -9.54 11.17
N MET A 172 -4.17 -8.52 10.54
CA MET A 172 -2.73 -8.36 10.50
C MET A 172 -2.14 -7.72 11.77
N GLU A 173 -2.91 -6.93 12.53
CA GLU A 173 -2.43 -6.22 13.72
C GLU A 173 -1.66 -7.12 14.72
N PRO A 174 -2.14 -8.33 15.09
CA PRO A 174 -1.45 -9.17 16.06
C PRO A 174 -0.12 -9.76 15.56
N LEU A 175 0.17 -9.65 14.25
CA LEU A 175 1.42 -10.15 13.67
C LEU A 175 2.60 -9.21 13.91
N PHE A 176 2.32 -7.93 14.18
CA PHE A 176 3.34 -6.95 14.48
C PHE A 176 3.58 -6.88 15.99
N GLU A 177 4.84 -7.01 16.41
CA GLU A 177 5.21 -6.86 17.81
C GLU A 177 4.87 -5.45 18.34
N SER A 178 4.47 -5.36 19.61
CA SER A 178 4.02 -4.12 20.24
C SER A 178 5.10 -3.41 21.07
N VAL A 179 6.37 -3.71 20.83
CA VAL A 179 7.52 -2.98 21.39
C VAL A 179 7.98 -1.91 20.39
N PRO A 180 8.52 -0.75 20.83
CA PRO A 180 8.96 0.31 19.93
C PRO A 180 9.80 -0.23 18.75
N PRO A 181 9.47 0.13 17.49
CA PRO A 181 8.50 1.16 17.04
C PRO A 181 7.00 0.78 17.20
N PRO A 182 6.07 1.75 17.13
CA PRO A 182 4.64 1.45 17.21
C PRO A 182 4.17 0.48 16.12
N ASN A 183 3.25 -0.41 16.47
CA ASN A 183 2.66 -1.40 15.57
C ASN A 183 2.07 -0.69 14.32
N PRO A 184 2.56 -0.99 13.10
CA PRO A 184 2.19 -0.26 11.89
C PRO A 184 0.73 -0.50 11.48
N ALA A 185 0.19 -1.70 11.67
CA ALA A 185 -1.21 -1.99 11.35
C ALA A 185 -2.16 -1.25 12.32
N ARG A 186 -1.82 -1.20 13.62
CA ARG A 186 -2.53 -0.37 14.59
C ARG A 186 -2.47 1.11 14.21
N THR A 187 -1.28 1.57 13.81
CA THR A 187 -1.09 2.96 13.37
C THR A 187 -1.97 3.30 12.16
N ALA A 188 -2.04 2.40 11.17
CA ALA A 188 -2.93 2.56 10.02
C ALA A 188 -4.40 2.69 10.47
N LEU A 189 -4.84 1.76 11.33
CA LEU A 189 -6.19 1.72 11.90
C LEU A 189 -6.55 3.06 12.58
N GLU A 190 -5.76 3.49 13.55
CA GLU A 190 -6.01 4.70 14.35
C GLU A 190 -5.97 5.99 13.52
N ARG A 191 -5.08 6.06 12.51
CA ARG A 191 -4.94 7.28 11.69
C ARG A 191 -6.09 7.48 10.72
N TYR A 192 -6.78 6.41 10.28
CA TYR A 192 -7.81 6.54 9.25
C TYR A 192 -8.95 5.51 9.32
N TRP A 193 -8.67 4.22 9.52
CA TRP A 193 -9.61 3.14 9.19
C TRP A 193 -10.62 2.77 10.30
N THR A 194 -10.50 3.31 11.51
CA THR A 194 -11.42 3.04 12.64
C THR A 194 -12.40 4.19 12.94
N ARG A 195 -12.55 5.14 12.03
CA ARG A 195 -13.47 6.29 12.18
C ARG A 195 -14.90 5.94 11.83
#